data_AF-A0A519UPQ4-F1
#
_entry.id   AF-A0A519UPQ4-F1
#
_cell.length_a   1.000
_cell.length_b   1.000
_cell.length_c   1.000
_cell.angle_alpha   90.00
_cell.angle_beta   90.00
_cell.angle_gamma   90.00
#
_symmetry.space_group_name_H-M   'P 1'
#
loop_
_entity.id
_entity.type
_entity.pdbx_description
1 polymer ?
#
loop_
_entity_poly.entity_id
_entity_poly.type
_entity_poly.pdbx_seq_one_letter_code
_entity_poly.pdbx_strand_id
1 'polypeptide(L)'
;MHNQIETFKIAVRKFAPFESAMQKFWDKYCEFSGCTLKLEMVVMDLHELYDRTITQKGLANGDFDIAHISTDWILEGYSNQDFEVLNPFINKN
;
A
#
# COMPACT_ATOMS: atom_id res chain seq x y z
N MET A 1 10.60 -13.13 -20.62
CA MET A 1 10.64 -13.57 -19.22
C MET A 1 9.50 -12.85 -18.52
N HIS A 2 8.44 -13.56 -18.12
CA HIS A 2 7.38 -12.94 -17.32
C HIS A 2 7.98 -12.70 -15.93
N ASN A 3 8.24 -11.44 -15.61
CA ASN A 3 8.64 -11.06 -14.26
C ASN A 3 7.39 -11.25 -13.40
N GLN A 4 7.22 -12.43 -12.82
CA GLN A 4 6.10 -12.68 -11.93
C GLN A 4 6.31 -11.80 -10.70
N ILE A 5 5.41 -10.86 -10.47
CA ILE A 5 5.37 -10.07 -9.25
C ILE A 5 5.01 -11.05 -8.14
N GLU A 6 5.99 -11.42 -7.31
CA GLU A 6 5.80 -12.37 -6.20
C GLU A 6 5.45 -11.68 -4.88
N THR A 7 5.68 -10.38 -4.79
CA THR A 7 5.50 -9.58 -3.58
C THR A 7 4.40 -8.54 -3.76
N PHE A 8 3.63 -8.35 -2.69
CA PHE A 8 2.70 -7.25 -2.53
C PHE A 8 3.29 -6.31 -1.48
N LYS A 9 3.67 -5.11 -1.92
CA LYS A 9 4.46 -4.17 -1.13
C LYS A 9 3.60 -3.04 -0.56
N ILE A 10 3.65 -2.90 0.76
CA ILE A 10 2.91 -1.91 1.52
C ILE A 10 3.88 -0.91 2.14
N ALA A 11 3.75 0.37 1.79
CA ALA A 11 4.38 1.45 2.55
C ALA A 11 3.60 1.68 3.87
N VAL A 12 4.27 1.55 5.01
CA VAL A 12 3.61 1.63 6.32
C VAL A 12 4.38 2.54 7.28
N ARG A 13 3.64 3.39 8.00
CA ARG A 13 4.20 4.18 9.10
C ARG A 13 4.69 3.25 10.21
N LYS A 14 5.94 3.44 10.64
CA LYS A 14 6.59 2.73 11.75
C LYS A 14 5.75 2.76 13.02
N PHE A 15 5.11 1.63 13.30
CA PHE A 15 4.26 1.42 14.46
C PHE A 15 3.96 -0.06 14.60
N ALA A 16 4.67 -0.73 15.52
CA ALA A 16 4.64 -2.17 15.66
C ALA A 16 3.23 -2.80 15.78
N PRO A 17 2.23 -2.17 16.45
CA PRO A 17 0.86 -2.69 16.46
C PRO A 17 0.21 -2.73 15.07
N PHE A 18 0.48 -1.77 14.19
CA PHE A 18 -0.06 -1.75 12.82
C PHE A 18 0.58 -2.84 11.97
N GLU A 19 1.90 -2.99 12.03
CA GLU A 19 2.64 -4.04 11.32
C GLU A 19 2.10 -5.43 11.69
N SER A 20 1.90 -5.66 12.99
CA SER A 20 1.34 -6.92 13.50
C SER A 20 -0.10 -7.16 13.05
N ALA A 21 -0.93 -6.12 13.00
CA ALA A 21 -2.31 -6.22 12.54
C ALA A 21 -2.38 -6.49 11.02
N MET A 22 -1.58 -5.78 10.23
CA MET A 22 -1.50 -5.94 8.77
C MET A 22 -1.05 -7.35 8.39
N GLN A 23 -0.05 -7.90 9.07
CA GLN A 23 0.37 -9.29 8.85
C GLN A 23 -0.80 -10.26 9.10
N LYS A 24 -1.51 -10.11 10.22
CA LYS A 24 -2.67 -10.97 10.53
C LYS A 24 -3.80 -10.86 9.51
N PHE A 25 -4.07 -9.65 8.99
CA PHE A 25 -5.08 -9.46 7.95
C PHE A 25 -4.64 -10.09 6.63
N TRP A 26 -3.37 -9.95 6.27
CA TRP A 26 -2.81 -10.57 5.08
C TRP A 26 -2.86 -12.09 5.15
N ASP A 27 -2.43 -12.67 6.27
CA ASP A 27 -2.46 -14.14 6.46
C ASP A 27 -3.88 -14.68 6.32
N LYS A 28 -4.86 -14.03 6.94
CA LYS A 28 -6.29 -14.39 6.80
C LYS A 28 -6.81 -14.21 5.37
N TYR A 29 -6.39 -13.14 4.70
CA TYR A 29 -6.75 -12.92 3.30
C TYR A 29 -6.19 -14.02 2.40
N CYS A 30 -4.94 -14.42 2.58
CA CYS A 30 -4.32 -15.52 1.84
C CYS A 30 -4.99 -16.86 2.13
N GLU A 31 -5.32 -17.15 3.40
CA GLU A 31 -6.08 -18.34 3.79
C GLU A 31 -7.46 -18.39 3.12
N PHE A 32 -8.17 -17.26 3.08
CA PHE A 32 -9.50 -17.16 2.49
C PHE A 32 -9.50 -17.21 0.95
N SER A 33 -8.59 -16.47 0.31
CA SER A 33 -8.60 -16.25 -1.15
C SER A 33 -7.72 -17.25 -1.93
N GLY A 34 -6.81 -17.96 -1.27
CA GLY A 34 -5.75 -18.73 -1.92
C GLY A 34 -4.63 -17.87 -2.52
N CYS A 35 -4.56 -16.58 -2.18
CA CYS A 35 -3.49 -15.69 -2.63
C CYS A 35 -2.12 -16.22 -2.21
N THR A 36 -1.18 -16.29 -3.15
CA THR A 36 0.19 -16.75 -2.93
C THR A 36 1.23 -15.64 -2.90
N LEU A 37 0.79 -14.37 -3.03
CA LEU A 37 1.69 -13.23 -2.97
C LEU A 37 2.27 -13.08 -1.56
N LYS A 38 3.57 -12.81 -1.48
CA LYS A 38 4.27 -12.53 -0.24
C LYS A 38 4.05 -11.07 0.16
N LEU A 39 3.68 -10.82 1.41
CA LEU A 39 3.60 -9.46 1.92
C LEU A 39 5.01 -8.90 2.18
N GLU A 40 5.29 -7.73 1.64
CA GLU A 40 6.46 -6.93 1.97
C GLU A 40 6.00 -5.61 2.63
N MET A 41 6.27 -5.43 3.92
CA MET A 41 5.99 -4.16 4.60
C MET A 41 7.26 -3.30 4.60
N VAL A 42 7.20 -2.14 3.94
CA VAL A 42 8.27 -1.15 3.97
C VAL A 42 7.96 -0.13 5.05
N VAL A 43 8.61 -0.34 6.20
CA VAL A 43 8.36 0.41 7.43
C VAL A 43 9.20 1.68 7.45
N MET A 44 8.55 2.84 7.50
CA MET A 44 9.18 4.15 7.39
C MET A 44 8.70 5.09 8.50
N ASP A 45 9.51 6.08 8.89
CA ASP A 45 9.00 7.16 9.73
C ASP A 45 8.04 8.08 8.94
N LEU A 46 7.43 9.06 9.62
CA LEU A 46 6.41 9.90 8.98
C LEU A 46 6.98 10.76 7.85
N HIS A 47 8.20 11.27 7.98
CA HIS A 47 8.81 12.14 6.98
C HIS A 47 9.27 11.33 5.77
N GLU A 48 9.92 10.19 6.01
CA GLU A 48 10.32 9.27 4.95
C GLU A 48 9.12 8.72 4.21
N LEU A 49 8.04 8.36 4.91
CA LEU A 49 6.82 7.88 4.30
C LEU A 49 6.22 8.91 3.34
N TYR A 50 6.08 10.17 3.77
CA TYR A 50 5.57 11.23 2.90
C TYR A 50 6.45 11.42 1.67
N ASP A 51 7.77 11.52 1.87
CA ASP A 51 8.71 11.74 0.79
C ASP A 51 8.67 10.61 -0.24
N ARG A 52 8.75 9.36 0.20
CA ARG A 52 8.80 8.18 -0.68
C ARG A 52 7.47 7.90 -1.40
N THR A 53 6.34 8.19 -0.76
CA THR A 53 5.02 7.89 -1.35
C THR A 53 4.46 9.02 -2.20
N ILE A 54 4.62 10.27 -1.75
CA ILE A 54 4.00 11.46 -2.37
C ILE A 54 5.03 12.28 -3.15
N THR A 55 6.06 12.83 -2.49
CA THR A 55 7.04 13.73 -3.12
C THR A 55 7.78 13.05 -4.28
N GLN A 56 8.26 11.83 -4.06
CA GLN A 56 8.98 11.03 -5.05
C GLN A 56 8.05 10.21 -5.95
N LYS A 57 6.72 10.38 -5.82
CA LYS A 57 5.72 9.70 -6.65
C LYS A 57 5.76 8.18 -6.57
N GLY A 58 6.24 7.60 -5.47
CA GLY A 58 6.39 6.14 -5.34
C GLY A 58 5.07 5.38 -5.50
N LEU A 59 3.94 5.96 -5.08
CA LEU A 59 2.62 5.35 -5.34
C LEU A 59 2.20 5.43 -6.81
N ALA A 60 2.46 6.55 -7.49
CA ALA A 60 2.16 6.70 -8.91
C ALA A 60 3.04 5.81 -9.80
N ASN A 61 4.30 5.61 -9.39
CA ASN A 61 5.29 4.85 -10.14
C ASN A 61 5.15 3.32 -9.95
N GLY A 62 4.33 2.88 -8.99
CA GLY A 62 4.23 1.47 -8.62
C GLY A 62 5.43 0.96 -7.79
N ASP A 63 6.17 1.85 -7.15
CA ASP A 63 7.21 1.46 -6.18
C ASP A 63 6.60 0.75 -4.97
N PHE A 64 5.33 1.06 -4.66
CA PHE A 64 4.46 0.45 -3.66
C PHE A 64 3.10 0.14 -4.27
N ASP A 65 2.49 -0.98 -3.88
CA ASP A 65 1.15 -1.35 -4.34
C ASP A 65 0.07 -0.59 -3.55
N ILE A 66 0.27 -0.45 -2.23
CA ILE A 66 -0.59 0.33 -1.34
C ILE A 66 0.23 1.05 -0.27
N ALA A 67 -0.35 2.08 0.34
CA ALA A 67 0.25 2.76 1.47
C ALA A 67 -0.75 3.09 2.58
N HIS A 68 -0.29 2.97 3.82
CA HIS A 68 -0.96 3.49 5.00
C HIS A 68 -0.41 4.88 5.32
N ILE A 69 -1.08 5.92 4.82
CA ILE A 69 -0.65 7.34 4.89
C ILE A 69 -1.56 8.22 5.74
N SER A 70 -1.09 9.42 6.08
CA SER A 70 -1.91 10.44 6.76
C SER A 70 -3.09 10.87 5.89
N THR A 71 -4.24 11.11 6.51
CA THR A 71 -5.42 11.66 5.81
C THR A 71 -5.17 13.02 5.20
N ASP A 72 -4.26 13.81 5.78
CA ASP A 72 -3.90 15.15 5.30
C ASP A 72 -3.24 15.10 3.91
N TRP A 73 -2.63 13.96 3.54
CA TRP A 73 -1.94 13.79 2.25
C TRP A 73 -2.85 13.23 1.16
N ILE A 74 -4.05 12.74 1.53
CA ILE A 74 -4.97 12.10 0.58
C ILE A 74 -5.39 13.09 -0.51
N LEU A 75 -5.71 14.34 -0.12
CA LEU A 75 -6.11 15.36 -1.09
C LEU A 75 -4.99 15.68 -2.08
N GLU A 76 -3.75 15.77 -1.60
CA GLU A 76 -2.59 16.05 -2.44
C GLU A 76 -2.37 14.92 -3.46
N GLY A 77 -2.27 13.67 -3.00
CA GLY A 77 -2.06 12.54 -3.89
C GLY A 77 -3.22 12.32 -4.86
N TYR A 78 -4.46 12.51 -4.42
CA TYR A 78 -5.62 12.46 -5.31
C TYR A 78 -5.59 13.55 -6.38
N SER A 79 -5.28 14.80 -6.00
CA SER A 79 -5.21 15.93 -6.94
C SER A 79 -4.11 15.74 -7.97
N ASN A 80 -3.03 15.07 -7.59
CA ASN A 80 -1.91 14.72 -8.45
C ASN A 80 -2.12 13.44 -9.27
N GLN A 81 -3.24 12.74 -9.08
CA GLN A 81 -3.51 11.43 -9.69
C GLN A 81 -2.49 10.35 -9.33
N ASP A 82 -1.95 10.41 -8.10
CA ASP A 82 -0.96 9.45 -7.60
C ASP A 82 -1.60 8.14 -7.12
N PHE A 83 -2.94 8.08 -7.04
CA PHE A 83 -3.69 6.94 -6.54
C PHE A 83 -4.69 6.41 -7.57
N GLU A 84 -4.89 5.09 -7.58
CA GLU A 84 -6.02 4.48 -8.28
C GLU A 84 -7.33 4.80 -7.55
N VAL A 85 -8.32 5.31 -8.27
CA VAL A 85 -9.64 5.63 -7.71
C VAL A 85 -10.48 4.37 -7.63
N LEU A 86 -10.66 3.84 -6.42
CA LEU A 86 -11.28 2.53 -6.22
C LEU A 86 -12.83 2.52 -6.26
N ASN A 87 -13.50 3.68 -6.29
CA ASN A 87 -14.97 3.78 -6.32
C ASN A 87 -15.64 2.89 -7.39
N PRO A 88 -15.13 2.78 -8.64
CA PRO A 88 -15.74 1.93 -9.67
C PRO A 88 -15.70 0.43 -9.35
N PHE A 89 -14.82 0.00 -8.44
CA PHE A 89 -14.71 -1.39 -8.01
C PHE A 89 -15.56 -1.66 -6.76
N ILE A 90 -15.62 -0.71 -5.83
CA ILE A 90 -16.36 -0.84 -4.58
C ILE A 90 -17.88 -0.79 -4.84
N ASN A 91 -18.34 0.14 -5.68
CA ASN A 91 -19.77 0.37 -5.92
C ASN A 91 -20.44 -0.70 -6.80
N LYS A 92 -19.69 -1.73 -7.23
CA LYS A 92 -20.22 -2.86 -8.01
C LYS A 92 -20.76 -4.00 -7.14
N ASN A 93 -20.49 -3.96 -5.83
CA ASN A 93 -21.01 -4.89 -4.82
C ASN A 93 -22.22 -4.30 -4.11
#